data_AF-A0A4U0TZC4-F1
#
_entry.id   AF-A0A4U0TZC4-F1
#
_cell.length_a   1.000
_cell.length_b   1.000
_cell.length_c   1.000
_cell.angle_alpha   90.00
_cell.angle_beta   90.00
_cell.angle_gamma   90.00
#
_symmetry.space_group_name_H-M   'P 1'
#
loop_
_entity.id
_entity.type
_entity.pdbx_description
1 polymer ?
#
loop_
_entity_poly.entity_id
_entity_poly.type
_entity_poly.pdbx_seq_one_letter_code
_entity_poly.pdbx_strand_id
1 'polypeptide(L)'
;MAATGDPRRDEDDQFKLICSILRITNGAGFFISVHRELIRGSSDFVRRLPVTQTELKIPGVPALYLSIYANWLYRGILYTKCSVGTRMLSEFHHLTRLHNLGRLLEDEKFVNVVTGALLSMLQERKKAGLQVLPENWIIDRIFDEAGATEPMSRLLLELWARERDEAQVRSNSGSWPAVFTRELACLLMARRHRDVRGVEFLKREDLEDGNEVARVASGPGGESDGGPRKKRTKV
;
A
#
# COMPACT_ATOMS: atom_id res chain seq x y z
N MET A 1 -12.76 -33.44 61.85
CA MET A 1 -13.75 -32.87 60.91
C MET A 1 -12.97 -32.19 59.80
N ALA A 2 -12.80 -32.86 58.66
CA ALA A 2 -12.09 -32.31 57.51
C ALA A 2 -13.12 -31.73 56.54
N ALA A 3 -13.05 -30.43 56.30
CA ALA A 3 -13.88 -29.77 55.30
C ALA A 3 -13.34 -30.15 53.91
N THR A 4 -14.07 -31.01 53.21
CA THR A 4 -13.89 -31.25 51.79
C THR A 4 -14.30 -29.99 51.03
N GLY A 5 -13.30 -29.19 50.65
CA GLY A 5 -13.47 -28.08 49.73
C GLY A 5 -13.89 -28.60 48.36
N ASP A 6 -14.99 -28.08 47.86
CA ASP A 6 -15.57 -28.40 46.55
C ASP A 6 -14.66 -27.87 45.42
N PRO A 7 -14.05 -28.73 44.59
CA PRO A 7 -13.14 -28.31 43.52
C PRO A 7 -13.86 -27.68 42.32
N ARG A 8 -15.19 -27.51 42.37
CA ARG A 8 -15.99 -26.98 41.25
C ARG A 8 -16.12 -25.45 41.18
N ARG A 9 -15.44 -24.70 42.05
CA ARG A 9 -15.52 -23.22 42.06
C ARG A 9 -14.50 -22.49 41.20
N ASP A 10 -13.50 -23.18 40.65
CA ASP A 10 -12.40 -22.52 39.92
C ASP A 10 -12.59 -22.51 38.38
N GLU A 11 -13.55 -23.26 37.83
CA GLU A 11 -13.77 -23.29 36.37
C GLU A 11 -14.63 -22.13 35.86
N ASP A 12 -15.52 -21.57 36.69
CA ASP A 12 -16.37 -20.43 36.31
C ASP A 12 -15.63 -19.08 36.28
N ASP A 13 -14.51 -18.96 37.00
CA ASP A 13 -13.65 -17.76 36.95
C ASP A 13 -12.69 -17.77 35.73
N GLN A 14 -12.45 -18.93 35.10
CA GLN A 14 -11.68 -19.02 33.86
C GLN A 14 -12.45 -18.56 32.61
N PHE A 15 -13.78 -18.70 32.61
CA PHE A 15 -14.64 -18.19 31.53
C PHE A 15 -15.08 -16.74 31.72
N LYS A 16 -14.71 -16.12 32.84
CA LYS A 16 -14.67 -14.66 32.99
C LYS A 16 -13.45 -14.07 32.26
N LEU A 17 -13.25 -14.48 31.01
CA LEU A 17 -12.77 -13.57 29.99
C LEU A 17 -13.83 -12.47 29.89
N ILE A 18 -13.72 -11.51 30.81
CA ILE A 18 -14.45 -10.25 30.79
C ILE A 18 -14.08 -9.66 29.44
N CYS A 19 -14.94 -9.91 28.45
CA CYS A 19 -14.88 -9.34 27.12
C CYS A 19 -15.05 -7.84 27.30
N SER A 20 -13.97 -7.18 27.69
CA SER A 20 -14.00 -5.76 27.97
C SER A 20 -14.20 -5.06 26.64
N ILE A 21 -15.28 -4.30 26.56
CA ILE A 21 -15.61 -3.54 25.36
C ILE A 21 -14.87 -2.20 25.45
N LEU A 22 -14.25 -1.80 24.35
CA LEU A 22 -13.73 -0.45 24.14
C LEU A 22 -14.69 0.29 23.20
N ARG A 23 -15.20 1.44 23.65
CA ARG A 23 -15.99 2.35 22.83
C ARG A 23 -15.05 3.28 22.06
N ILE A 24 -15.11 3.30 20.74
CA ILE A 24 -14.33 4.24 19.91
C ILE A 24 -15.30 5.27 19.35
N THR A 25 -15.14 6.54 19.71
CA THR A 25 -16.03 7.64 19.31
C THR A 25 -15.32 8.63 18.39
N ASN A 26 -16.06 9.21 17.45
CA ASN A 26 -15.52 10.26 16.58
C ASN A 26 -15.67 11.69 17.13
N GLY A 27 -16.16 11.84 18.36
CA GLY A 27 -16.42 13.14 18.97
C GLY A 27 -17.67 13.87 18.47
N ALA A 28 -18.35 13.35 17.44
CA ALA A 28 -19.59 13.91 16.87
C ALA A 28 -20.84 13.08 17.23
N GLY A 29 -20.79 12.37 18.37
CA GLY A 29 -21.89 11.55 18.87
C GLY A 29 -21.99 10.14 18.27
N PHE A 30 -21.19 9.80 17.27
CA PHE A 30 -21.13 8.44 16.74
C PHE A 30 -20.03 7.63 17.43
N PHE A 31 -20.33 6.36 17.73
CA PHE A 31 -19.36 5.42 18.28
C PHE A 31 -19.53 4.01 17.73
N ILE A 32 -18.46 3.24 17.79
CA ILE A 32 -18.44 1.79 17.61
C ILE A 32 -18.00 1.12 18.91
N SER A 33 -18.45 -0.11 19.12
CA SER A 33 -18.06 -0.95 20.26
C SER A 33 -17.25 -2.13 19.74
N VAL A 34 -16.03 -2.29 20.27
CA VAL A 34 -15.10 -3.34 19.83
C VAL A 34 -14.58 -4.12 21.04
N HIS A 35 -14.42 -5.43 20.91
CA HIS A 35 -13.76 -6.24 21.93
C HIS A 35 -12.32 -5.76 22.11
N ARG A 36 -11.93 -5.40 23.33
CA ARG A 36 -10.61 -4.82 23.63
C ARG A 36 -9.48 -5.75 23.22
N GLU A 37 -9.62 -7.05 23.46
CA GLU A 37 -8.58 -8.03 23.11
C GLU A 37 -8.32 -8.07 21.60
N LEU A 38 -9.39 -7.93 20.80
CA LEU A 38 -9.29 -7.91 19.34
C LEU A 38 -8.45 -6.72 18.87
N ILE A 39 -8.78 -5.51 19.35
CA ILE A 39 -8.07 -4.30 18.94
C ILE A 39 -6.65 -4.23 19.54
N ARG A 40 -6.42 -4.72 20.78
CA ARG A 40 -5.08 -4.80 21.38
C ARG A 40 -4.13 -5.74 20.63
N GLY A 41 -4.68 -6.81 20.04
CA GLY A 41 -3.92 -7.73 19.18
C GLY A 41 -3.49 -7.13 17.84
N SER A 42 -4.04 -5.96 17.47
CA SER A 42 -3.77 -5.28 16.21
C SER A 42 -3.09 -3.92 16.38
N SER A 43 -3.55 -3.11 17.32
CA SER A 43 -3.13 -1.72 17.56
C SER A 43 -2.20 -1.62 18.77
N ASP A 44 -0.98 -1.12 18.54
CA ASP A 44 0.00 -0.88 19.59
C ASP A 44 -0.43 0.27 20.51
N PHE A 45 -1.06 1.29 19.94
CA PHE A 45 -1.63 2.40 20.69
C PHE A 45 -2.65 1.90 21.72
N VAL A 46 -3.60 1.06 21.29
CA VAL A 46 -4.64 0.52 22.19
C VAL A 46 -4.08 -0.48 23.19
N ARG A 47 -3.01 -1.19 22.84
CA ARG A 47 -2.29 -2.06 23.78
C ARG A 47 -1.73 -1.28 24.98
N ARG A 48 -1.27 -0.05 24.77
CA ARG A 48 -0.73 0.82 25.83
C ARG A 48 -1.81 1.52 26.66
N LEU A 49 -3.07 1.51 26.24
CA LEU A 49 -4.15 2.13 27.01
C LEU A 49 -4.44 1.35 28.30
N PRO A 50 -4.72 2.05 29.42
CA PRO A 50 -5.16 1.41 30.66
C PRO A 50 -6.38 0.52 30.45
N VAL A 51 -6.44 -0.62 31.14
CA VAL A 51 -7.60 -1.53 31.09
C VAL A 51 -8.89 -0.83 31.55
N THR A 52 -8.76 0.12 32.48
CA THR A 52 -9.86 0.95 33.00
C THR A 52 -10.41 1.95 31.99
N GLN A 53 -9.68 2.28 30.93
CA GLN A 53 -10.14 3.22 29.92
C GLN A 53 -11.15 2.56 28.99
N THR A 54 -12.44 2.80 29.18
CA THR A 54 -13.54 2.20 28.40
C THR A 54 -13.87 2.95 27.11
N GLU A 55 -13.31 4.14 26.90
CA GLU A 55 -13.56 4.97 25.73
C GLU A 55 -12.27 5.54 25.11
N LEU A 56 -12.18 5.48 23.78
CA LEU A 56 -11.18 6.12 22.95
C LEU A 56 -11.84 7.16 22.04
N LYS A 57 -11.40 8.42 22.12
CA LYS A 57 -11.93 9.52 21.30
C LYS A 57 -10.98 9.80 20.14
N ILE A 58 -11.52 9.78 18.92
CA ILE A 58 -10.80 10.02 17.67
C ILE A 58 -11.53 11.12 16.88
N PRO A 59 -11.32 12.40 17.25
CA PRO A 59 -12.09 13.50 16.67
C PRO A 59 -11.87 13.61 15.16
N GLY A 60 -12.94 13.98 14.45
CA GLY A 60 -12.86 14.28 13.02
C GLY A 60 -12.81 13.07 12.09
N VAL A 61 -12.96 11.85 12.60
CA VAL A 61 -13.06 10.63 11.79
C VAL A 61 -14.53 10.34 11.42
N PRO A 62 -14.90 10.34 10.13
CA PRO A 62 -16.24 9.93 9.72
C PRO A 62 -16.65 8.55 10.23
N ALA A 63 -17.92 8.41 10.62
CA ALA A 63 -18.53 7.17 11.13
C ALA A 63 -18.29 5.96 10.21
N LEU A 64 -18.30 6.20 8.89
CA LEU A 64 -18.01 5.20 7.87
C LEU A 64 -16.65 4.53 8.08
N TYR A 65 -15.58 5.29 8.36
CA TYR A 65 -14.24 4.73 8.49
C TYR A 65 -14.06 3.94 9.78
N LEU A 66 -14.68 4.38 10.88
CA LEU A 66 -14.74 3.59 12.11
C LEU A 66 -15.47 2.26 11.86
N SER A 67 -16.58 2.28 11.12
CA SER A 67 -17.35 1.08 10.79
C SER A 67 -16.55 0.10 9.93
N ILE A 68 -15.81 0.61 8.93
CA ILE A 68 -14.93 -0.21 8.09
C ILE A 68 -13.81 -0.84 8.93
N TYR A 69 -13.17 -0.05 9.79
CA TYR A 69 -12.11 -0.54 10.67
C TYR A 69 -12.61 -1.62 11.64
N ALA A 70 -13.76 -1.41 12.27
CA ALA A 70 -14.40 -2.41 13.12
C ALA A 70 -14.69 -3.70 12.34
N ASN A 71 -15.30 -3.59 11.16
CA ASN A 71 -15.58 -4.75 10.32
C ASN A 71 -14.29 -5.51 9.93
N TRP A 72 -13.22 -4.79 9.59
CA TRP A 72 -11.93 -5.39 9.30
C TRP A 72 -11.37 -6.13 10.52
N LEU A 73 -11.40 -5.52 11.72
CA LEU A 73 -10.94 -6.18 12.95
C LEU A 73 -11.65 -7.53 13.17
N TYR A 74 -12.96 -7.59 12.97
CA TYR A 74 -13.73 -8.83 13.19
C TYR A 74 -13.59 -9.86 12.07
N ARG A 75 -13.46 -9.43 10.82
CA ARG A 75 -13.51 -10.34 9.66
C ARG A 75 -12.15 -10.61 9.04
N GLY A 76 -11.15 -9.78 9.30
CA GLY A 76 -9.88 -9.74 8.57
C GLY A 76 -10.03 -9.30 7.11
N ILE A 77 -11.23 -8.89 6.68
CA ILE A 77 -11.54 -8.55 5.28
C ILE A 77 -11.79 -7.06 5.16
N LEU A 78 -11.00 -6.39 4.33
CA LEU A 78 -11.24 -5.02 3.90
C LEU A 78 -12.10 -5.04 2.63
N TYR A 79 -13.37 -4.69 2.75
CA TYR A 79 -14.26 -4.58 1.60
C TYR A 79 -13.94 -3.31 0.81
N THR A 80 -13.16 -3.46 -0.26
CA THR A 80 -13.01 -2.46 -1.31
C THR A 80 -14.05 -2.71 -2.39
N LYS A 81 -14.68 -1.65 -2.89
CA LYS A 81 -15.60 -1.72 -4.03
C LYS A 81 -14.81 -1.31 -5.26
N CYS A 82 -13.81 -2.11 -5.61
CA CYS A 82 -13.03 -1.93 -6.84
C CYS A 82 -13.88 -2.35 -8.04
N SER A 83 -14.98 -1.64 -8.29
CA SER A 83 -15.76 -1.79 -9.51
C SER A 83 -15.05 -0.98 -10.59
N VAL A 84 -14.60 -1.64 -11.63
CA VAL A 84 -14.00 -1.03 -12.83
C VAL A 84 -14.99 0.04 -13.37
N GLY A 85 -14.74 1.32 -13.06
CA GLY A 85 -15.67 2.42 -13.34
C GLY A 85 -15.26 3.77 -12.71
N THR A 86 -16.13 4.77 -12.82
CA THR A 86 -15.91 6.17 -12.36
C THR A 86 -15.78 6.32 -10.84
N ARG A 87 -16.00 5.26 -10.06
CA ARG A 87 -15.97 5.29 -8.58
C ARG A 87 -14.57 5.15 -7.95
N MET A 88 -13.51 5.00 -8.74
CA MET A 88 -12.16 4.83 -8.18
C MET A 88 -11.66 6.06 -7.40
N LEU A 89 -12.04 7.27 -7.79
CA LEU A 89 -11.59 8.49 -7.12
C LEU A 89 -12.09 8.58 -5.68
N SER A 90 -13.35 8.18 -5.46
CA SER A 90 -13.88 8.02 -4.11
C SER A 90 -13.14 6.93 -3.34
N GLU A 91 -12.74 5.84 -4.01
CA GLU A 91 -12.08 4.72 -3.38
C GLU A 91 -10.63 5.04 -2.96
N PHE A 92 -9.84 5.69 -3.82
CA PHE A 92 -8.49 6.14 -3.45
C PHE A 92 -8.53 7.08 -2.24
N HIS A 93 -9.50 8.01 -2.23
CA HIS A 93 -9.72 8.89 -1.09
C HIS A 93 -10.09 8.12 0.18
N HIS A 94 -11.03 7.17 0.10
CA HIS A 94 -11.42 6.34 1.24
C HIS A 94 -10.26 5.50 1.77
N LEU A 95 -9.48 4.86 0.89
CA LEU A 95 -8.30 4.08 1.27
C LEU A 95 -7.24 4.96 1.94
N THR A 96 -7.02 6.17 1.45
CA THR A 96 -6.09 7.12 2.10
C THR A 96 -6.59 7.50 3.50
N ARG A 97 -7.88 7.76 3.68
CA ARG A 97 -8.47 8.08 5.00
C ARG A 97 -8.40 6.88 5.96
N LEU A 98 -8.59 5.66 5.47
CA LEU A 98 -8.42 4.44 6.27
C LEU A 98 -6.97 4.20 6.65
N HIS A 99 -6.02 4.47 5.75
CA HIS A 99 -4.59 4.40 6.03
C HIS A 99 -4.22 5.35 7.18
N ASN A 100 -4.69 6.59 7.12
CA ASN A 100 -4.44 7.58 8.18
C ASN A 100 -5.09 7.19 9.50
N LEU A 101 -6.30 6.60 9.47
CA LEU A 101 -6.92 6.03 10.67
C LEU A 101 -6.07 4.92 11.29
N GLY A 102 -5.52 4.01 10.47
CA GLY A 102 -4.60 2.96 10.93
C GLY A 102 -3.33 3.52 11.55
N ARG A 103 -2.75 4.57 10.95
CA ARG A 103 -1.58 5.28 11.49
C ARG A 103 -1.88 5.92 12.84
N LEU A 104 -3.02 6.62 12.95
CA LEU A 104 -3.48 7.25 14.18
C LEU A 104 -3.70 6.24 15.32
N LEU A 105 -4.11 5.03 14.96
CA LEU A 105 -4.29 3.92 15.88
C LEU A 105 -3.02 3.09 16.07
N GLU A 106 -1.90 3.42 15.41
CA GLU A 106 -0.69 2.59 15.38
C GLU A 106 -1.01 1.10 15.11
N ASP A 107 -1.87 0.86 14.13
CA ASP A 107 -2.29 -0.47 13.70
C ASP A 107 -1.61 -0.80 12.37
N GLU A 108 -0.37 -1.28 12.45
CA GLU A 108 0.46 -1.58 11.27
C GLU A 108 -0.18 -2.65 10.38
N LYS A 109 -0.85 -3.64 10.97
CA LYS A 109 -1.56 -4.67 10.21
C LYS A 109 -2.64 -4.04 9.34
N PHE A 110 -3.44 -3.13 9.92
CA PHE A 110 -4.46 -2.42 9.16
C PHE A 110 -3.86 -1.53 8.07
N VAL A 111 -2.82 -0.76 8.40
CA VAL A 111 -2.10 0.10 7.45
C VAL A 111 -1.59 -0.71 6.25
N ASN A 112 -1.02 -1.89 6.50
CA ASN A 112 -0.50 -2.78 5.45
C ASN A 112 -1.62 -3.34 4.58
N VAL A 113 -2.75 -3.76 5.16
CA VAL A 113 -3.92 -4.24 4.41
C VAL A 113 -4.49 -3.14 3.51
N VAL A 114 -4.64 -1.93 4.04
CA VAL A 114 -5.13 -0.77 3.26
C VAL A 114 -4.16 -0.41 2.13
N THR A 115 -2.86 -0.41 2.41
CA THR A 115 -1.82 -0.15 1.39
C THR A 115 -1.85 -1.21 0.29
N GLY A 116 -1.96 -2.49 0.66
CA GLY A 116 -2.09 -3.59 -0.29
C GLY A 116 -3.33 -3.43 -1.17
N ALA A 117 -4.47 -3.08 -0.59
CA ALA A 117 -5.69 -2.83 -1.36
C ALA A 117 -5.55 -1.67 -2.35
N LEU A 118 -4.88 -0.58 -1.95
CA LEU A 118 -4.59 0.55 -2.82
C LEU A 118 -3.66 0.16 -3.98
N LEU A 119 -2.60 -0.61 -3.72
CA LEU A 119 -1.70 -1.11 -4.77
C LEU A 119 -2.41 -2.05 -5.73
N SER A 120 -3.25 -2.96 -5.24
CA SER A 120 -4.06 -3.86 -6.08
C SER A 120 -4.99 -3.10 -6.99
N MET A 121 -5.71 -2.10 -6.46
CA MET A 121 -6.59 -1.22 -7.25
C MET A 121 -5.83 -0.51 -8.39
N LEU A 122 -4.62 0.00 -8.11
CA LEU A 122 -3.80 0.65 -9.13
C LEU A 122 -3.31 -0.33 -10.20
N GLN A 123 -2.93 -1.55 -9.81
CA GLN A 123 -2.51 -2.60 -10.74
C GLN A 123 -3.65 -3.07 -11.64
N GLU A 124 -4.86 -3.25 -11.09
CA GLU A 124 -6.04 -3.65 -11.86
C GLU A 124 -6.40 -2.61 -12.92
N ARG A 125 -6.32 -1.31 -12.60
CA ARG A 125 -6.56 -0.24 -13.58
C ARG A 125 -5.52 -0.19 -14.68
N LYS A 126 -4.26 -0.38 -14.31
CA LYS A 126 -3.18 -0.49 -15.29
C LYS A 126 -3.44 -1.62 -16.28
N LYS A 127 -3.88 -2.79 -15.80
CA LYS A 127 -4.26 -3.92 -16.65
C LYS A 127 -5.47 -3.61 -17.54
N ALA A 128 -6.41 -2.79 -17.06
CA ALA A 128 -7.57 -2.34 -17.81
C ALA A 128 -7.27 -1.17 -18.79
N GLY A 129 -6.02 -0.69 -18.86
CA GLY A 129 -5.67 0.46 -19.70
C GLY A 129 -6.31 1.78 -19.27
N LEU A 130 -6.78 1.87 -18.01
CA LEU A 130 -7.43 3.06 -17.47
C LEU A 130 -6.41 3.98 -16.78
N GLN A 131 -6.74 5.27 -16.68
CA GLN A 131 -5.92 6.23 -15.96
C GLN A 131 -5.68 5.77 -14.51
N VAL A 132 -4.41 5.66 -14.12
CA VAL A 132 -3.95 5.18 -12.80
C VAL A 132 -3.70 6.33 -11.83
N LEU A 133 -3.43 7.52 -12.35
CA LEU A 133 -3.07 8.68 -11.56
C LEU A 133 -4.31 9.31 -10.89
N PRO A 134 -4.24 9.64 -9.59
CA PRO A 134 -5.32 10.32 -8.90
C PRO A 134 -5.44 11.80 -9.34
N GLU A 135 -6.64 12.36 -9.16
CA GLU A 135 -6.94 13.75 -9.49
C GLU A 135 -6.25 14.77 -8.55
N ASN A 136 -6.11 16.01 -9.01
CA ASN A 136 -5.39 17.07 -8.30
C ASN A 136 -5.94 17.33 -6.89
N TRP A 137 -7.27 17.32 -6.69
CA TRP A 137 -7.86 17.53 -5.37
C TRP A 137 -7.50 16.43 -4.35
N ILE A 138 -7.15 15.23 -4.82
CA ILE A 138 -6.64 14.15 -3.95
C ILE A 138 -5.21 14.47 -3.51
N ILE A 139 -4.39 14.99 -4.43
CA ILE A 139 -3.03 15.44 -4.14
C ILE A 139 -3.05 16.55 -3.10
N ASP A 140 -3.86 17.58 -3.32
CA ASP A 140 -4.05 18.70 -2.39
C ASP A 140 -4.37 18.19 -1.00
N ARG A 141 -5.42 17.36 -0.91
CA ARG A 141 -5.91 16.86 0.36
C ARG A 141 -4.90 15.99 1.11
N ILE A 142 -4.13 15.16 0.41
CA ILE A 142 -3.11 14.32 1.04
C ILE A 142 -1.95 15.16 1.55
N PHE A 143 -1.48 16.12 0.75
CA PHE A 143 -0.34 16.95 1.13
C PHE A 143 -0.69 17.99 2.20
N ASP A 144 -1.94 18.47 2.23
CA ASP A 144 -2.46 19.34 3.29
C ASP A 144 -2.63 18.60 4.62
N GLU A 145 -3.09 17.35 4.59
CA GLU A 145 -3.36 16.58 5.82
C GLU A 145 -2.11 15.90 6.40
N ALA A 146 -1.20 15.43 5.54
CA ALA A 146 -0.14 14.50 5.92
C ALA A 146 1.28 15.05 5.65
N GLY A 147 1.44 16.02 4.75
CA GLY A 147 2.74 16.52 4.32
C GLY A 147 3.53 15.51 3.47
N ALA A 148 4.70 15.93 2.98
CA ALA A 148 5.50 15.16 2.01
C ALA A 148 6.19 13.90 2.56
N THR A 149 6.43 13.84 3.86
CA THR A 149 7.22 12.77 4.48
C THR A 149 6.40 11.51 4.74
N GLU A 150 5.07 11.61 4.70
CA GLU A 150 4.20 10.48 5.00
C GLU A 150 4.25 9.42 3.89
N PRO A 151 4.15 8.13 4.23
CA PRO A 151 4.26 7.03 3.28
C PRO A 151 3.30 7.14 2.09
N MET A 152 2.07 7.61 2.33
CA MET A 152 1.07 7.79 1.28
C MET A 152 1.45 8.90 0.30
N SER A 153 1.98 10.01 0.82
CA SER A 153 2.49 11.12 0.00
C SER A 153 3.67 10.68 -0.85
N ARG A 154 4.57 9.86 -0.30
CA ARG A 154 5.66 9.24 -1.07
C ARG A 154 5.15 8.28 -2.14
N LEU A 155 4.18 7.42 -1.82
CA LEU A 155 3.58 6.52 -2.79
C LEU A 155 2.96 7.29 -3.96
N LEU A 156 2.26 8.40 -3.66
CA LEU A 156 1.68 9.29 -4.65
C LEU A 156 2.77 9.88 -5.57
N LEU A 157 3.85 10.41 -5.00
CA LEU A 157 4.98 10.93 -5.76
C LEU A 157 5.62 9.86 -6.64
N GLU A 158 5.82 8.65 -6.12
CA GLU A 158 6.40 7.52 -6.85
C GLU A 158 5.52 7.07 -8.02
N LEU A 159 4.19 7.09 -7.84
CA LEU A 159 3.22 6.78 -8.91
C LEU A 159 3.30 7.83 -10.03
N TRP A 160 3.23 9.11 -9.68
CA TRP A 160 3.36 10.21 -10.65
C TRP A 160 4.70 10.19 -11.38
N ALA A 161 5.80 10.00 -10.65
CA ALA A 161 7.13 9.92 -11.25
C ALA A 161 7.33 8.69 -12.15
N ARG A 162 6.55 7.62 -11.94
CA ARG A 162 6.63 6.38 -12.74
C ARG A 162 5.86 6.50 -14.04
N GLU A 163 4.67 7.08 -14.03
CA GLU A 163 3.84 7.16 -15.24
C GLU A 163 4.37 8.22 -16.24
N ARG A 164 5.29 9.12 -15.81
CA ARG A 164 6.09 10.03 -16.66
C ARG A 164 5.28 10.80 -17.73
N ASP A 165 4.02 11.14 -17.47
CA ASP A 165 3.26 11.98 -18.38
C ASP A 165 3.70 13.44 -18.22
N GLU A 166 4.74 13.83 -18.95
CA GLU A 166 5.28 15.18 -18.92
C GLU A 166 4.26 16.23 -19.35
N ALA A 167 3.34 15.89 -20.24
CA ALA A 167 2.28 16.80 -20.68
C ALA A 167 1.30 17.04 -19.52
N GLN A 168 0.95 15.99 -18.79
CA GLN A 168 0.11 16.08 -17.60
C GLN A 168 0.81 16.80 -16.43
N VAL A 169 2.12 16.62 -16.25
CA VAL A 169 2.90 17.37 -15.25
C VAL A 169 2.93 18.85 -15.60
N ARG A 170 3.19 19.20 -16.87
CA ARG A 170 3.23 20.60 -17.32
C ARG A 170 1.87 21.28 -17.25
N SER A 171 0.79 20.57 -17.56
CA SER A 171 -0.57 21.15 -17.51
C SER A 171 -1.07 21.38 -16.09
N ASN A 172 -0.60 20.59 -15.12
CA ASN A 172 -1.09 20.65 -13.73
C ASN A 172 -0.13 21.33 -12.75
N SER A 173 1.11 21.66 -13.14
CA SER A 173 2.13 22.18 -12.22
C SER A 173 1.75 23.47 -11.48
N GLY A 174 0.85 24.28 -12.05
CA GLY A 174 0.32 25.49 -11.41
C GLY A 174 -0.83 25.25 -10.43
N SER A 175 -1.41 24.05 -10.42
CA SER A 175 -2.55 23.67 -9.57
C SER A 175 -2.18 22.82 -8.37
N TRP A 176 -0.96 22.27 -8.33
CA TRP A 176 -0.53 21.38 -7.26
C TRP A 176 0.09 22.14 -6.08
N PRO A 177 0.08 21.54 -4.88
CA PRO A 177 0.75 22.11 -3.72
C PRO A 177 2.24 22.28 -4.01
N ALA A 178 2.82 23.42 -3.64
CA ALA A 178 4.22 23.72 -3.90
C ALA A 178 5.18 22.64 -3.37
N VAL A 179 4.82 22.03 -2.24
CA VAL A 179 5.56 20.90 -1.65
C VAL A 179 5.51 19.70 -2.59
N PHE A 180 4.34 19.28 -3.07
CA PHE A 180 4.22 18.16 -4.01
C PHE A 180 5.07 18.39 -5.26
N THR A 181 4.94 19.56 -5.89
CA THR A 181 5.68 19.90 -7.11
C THR A 181 7.19 19.85 -6.88
N ARG A 182 7.67 20.40 -5.75
CA ARG A 182 9.10 20.37 -5.40
C ARG A 182 9.60 18.94 -5.21
N GLU A 183 8.91 18.13 -4.42
CA GLU A 183 9.32 16.75 -4.15
C GLU A 183 9.26 15.88 -5.41
N LEU A 184 8.25 16.08 -6.27
CA LEU A 184 8.13 15.38 -7.55
C LEU A 184 9.29 15.75 -8.49
N ALA A 185 9.65 17.03 -8.56
CA ALA A 185 10.79 17.49 -9.36
C ALA A 185 12.11 16.87 -8.87
N CYS A 186 12.34 16.85 -7.54
CA CYS A 186 13.49 16.18 -6.94
C CYS A 186 13.54 14.69 -7.31
N LEU A 187 12.39 14.00 -7.21
CA LEU A 187 12.29 12.58 -7.53
C LEU A 187 12.56 12.29 -9.01
N LEU A 188 12.03 13.11 -9.92
CA LEU A 188 12.27 13.01 -11.36
C LEU A 188 13.73 13.26 -11.73
N MET A 189 14.37 14.29 -11.13
CA MET A 189 15.79 14.56 -11.35
C MET A 189 16.67 13.41 -10.84
N ALA A 190 16.39 12.90 -9.64
CA ALA A 190 17.12 11.77 -9.07
C ALA A 190 17.05 10.53 -9.97
N ARG A 191 15.89 10.26 -10.57
CA ARG A 191 15.70 9.16 -11.53
C ARG A 191 16.45 9.39 -12.85
N ARG A 192 16.42 10.61 -13.40
CA ARG A 192 17.21 10.96 -14.60
C ARG A 192 18.71 10.69 -14.40
N HIS A 193 19.26 11.02 -13.22
CA HIS A 193 20.65 10.74 -12.89
C HIS A 193 20.97 9.25 -12.71
N ARG A 194 19.98 8.39 -12.40
CA ARG A 194 20.17 6.94 -12.35
C ARG A 194 20.14 6.35 -13.76
N ASP A 195 19.22 6.80 -14.61
CA ASP A 195 19.12 6.32 -15.99
C ASP A 195 20.41 6.63 -16.79
N VAL A 196 20.97 7.84 -16.65
CA VAL A 196 22.22 8.22 -17.32
C VAL A 196 23.41 7.37 -16.85
N ARG A 197 23.53 7.12 -15.55
CA ARG A 197 24.60 6.28 -14.99
C ARG A 197 24.45 4.80 -15.37
N GLY A 198 23.22 4.29 -15.47
CA GLY A 198 22.96 2.94 -15.96
C GLY A 198 23.37 2.75 -17.42
N VAL A 199 23.16 3.77 -18.26
CA VAL A 199 23.59 3.76 -19.67
C VAL A 199 25.11 3.86 -19.81
N GLU A 200 25.79 4.62 -18.95
CA GLU A 200 27.26 4.69 -18.94
C GLU A 200 27.91 3.39 -18.43
N PHE A 201 27.25 2.67 -17.51
CA PHE A 201 27.73 1.37 -17.02
C PHE A 201 27.63 0.28 -18.10
N LEU A 202 26.50 0.21 -18.81
CA LEU A 202 26.30 -0.71 -19.94
C LEU A 202 27.27 -0.43 -21.10
N LYS A 203 27.57 0.85 -21.38
CA LYS A 203 28.58 1.21 -22.39
C LYS A 203 30.02 0.82 -22.01
N ARG A 204 30.30 0.59 -20.73
CA ARG A 204 31.64 0.17 -20.26
C ARG A 204 31.82 -1.34 -20.38
N GLU A 205 30.77 -2.12 -20.11
CA GLU A 205 30.83 -3.58 -20.26
C GLU A 205 30.94 -4.01 -21.73
N ASP A 206 30.29 -3.30 -22.66
CA ASP A 206 30.42 -3.56 -24.11
C ASP A 206 31.80 -3.20 -24.71
N LEU A 207 32.66 -2.49 -23.96
CA LEU A 207 34.00 -2.08 -24.40
C LEU A 207 35.13 -2.95 -23.85
N GLU A 208 34.86 -3.82 -22.88
CA GLU A 208 35.87 -4.73 -22.31
C GLU A 208 35.84 -6.14 -22.92
N ASP A 209 34.74 -6.57 -23.55
CA ASP A 209 34.65 -7.88 -24.25
C ASP A 209 35.09 -7.84 -25.73
N GLY A 210 35.47 -6.67 -26.25
CA GLY A 210 35.81 -6.48 -27.67
C GLY A 210 37.26 -6.76 -28.07
N ASN A 211 38.17 -7.09 -27.14
CA ASN A 211 39.61 -7.10 -27.44
C ASN A 211 40.35 -8.42 -27.11
N GLU A 212 39.65 -9.55 -27.00
CA GLU A 212 40.31 -10.83 -26.70
C GLU A 212 39.87 -12.02 -27.56
N VAL A 213 39.68 -11.85 -28.88
CA VAL A 213 39.73 -13.03 -29.79
C VAL A 213 40.30 -12.66 -31.17
N ALA A 214 41.61 -12.41 -31.22
CA ALA A 214 42.37 -12.46 -32.47
C ALA A 214 43.69 -13.19 -32.26
N ARG A 215 43.63 -14.53 -32.19
CA ARG A 215 44.76 -15.41 -32.56
C ARG A 215 44.35 -16.90 -32.57
N VAL A 216 44.54 -17.52 -33.74
CA VAL A 216 44.88 -18.95 -33.95
C VAL A 216 43.68 -19.91 -33.79
N ALA A 217 43.28 -20.77 -34.75
CA ALA A 217 43.99 -21.41 -35.84
C ALA A 217 43.04 -21.81 -36.99
N SER A 218 43.61 -21.79 -38.19
CA SER A 218 43.18 -22.52 -39.37
C SER A 218 43.20 -24.04 -39.14
N GLY A 219 42.18 -24.76 -39.62
CA GLY A 219 42.22 -26.22 -39.73
C GLY A 219 40.90 -26.82 -40.24
N PRO A 220 40.92 -27.91 -41.03
CA PRO A 220 40.06 -28.05 -42.21
C PRO A 220 38.83 -28.95 -42.02
N GLY A 221 37.84 -28.68 -42.90
CA GLY A 221 37.16 -29.67 -43.74
C GLY A 221 36.57 -30.92 -43.08
N GLY A 222 35.24 -30.92 -42.88
CA GLY A 222 34.46 -32.13 -42.65
C GLY A 222 33.04 -31.94 -43.19
N GLU A 223 32.80 -32.47 -44.38
CA GLU A 223 31.47 -32.68 -44.98
C GLU A 223 30.62 -33.64 -44.13
N SER A 224 29.32 -33.34 -44.01
CA SER A 224 28.21 -34.32 -43.99
C SER A 224 26.91 -33.50 -43.98
N ASP A 225 26.23 -33.36 -45.11
CA ASP A 225 25.28 -34.29 -45.71
C ASP A 225 23.91 -34.34 -44.99
N GLY A 226 22.89 -33.95 -45.77
CA GLY A 226 21.57 -34.57 -45.78
C GLY A 226 20.56 -34.33 -44.63
N GLY A 227 19.51 -33.55 -44.91
CA GLY A 227 18.15 -34.01 -44.57
C GLY A 227 17.08 -32.95 -44.28
N PRO A 228 15.80 -33.15 -44.69
CA PRO A 228 14.92 -32.04 -45.07
C PRO A 228 13.73 -31.75 -44.11
N ARG A 229 13.24 -30.50 -44.24
CA ARG A 229 11.84 -29.99 -44.18
C ARG A 229 10.81 -30.76 -43.34
N LYS A 230 10.11 -30.01 -42.47
CA LYS A 230 8.63 -30.02 -42.42
C LYS A 230 8.06 -28.61 -42.21
N LYS A 231 7.25 -28.19 -43.18
CA LYS A 231 6.25 -27.11 -43.08
C LYS A 231 5.00 -27.67 -42.39
N ARG A 232 4.35 -26.88 -41.53
CA ARG A 232 2.96 -27.07 -41.09
C ARG A 232 2.39 -25.66 -40.83
N THR A 233 1.70 -25.07 -41.80
CA THR A 233 0.25 -25.12 -42.08
C THR A 233 -0.59 -24.38 -41.03
N LYS A 234 -1.19 -23.27 -41.49
CA LYS A 234 -2.27 -22.50 -40.84
C LYS A 234 -3.56 -23.32 -40.80
N VAL A 235 -4.33 -23.16 -39.72
CA VAL A 235 -5.79 -23.11 -39.74
C VAL A 235 -6.18 -21.87 -38.94
#